data_AF-A0A2V8JDR9-F1
#
_entry.id   AF-A0A2V8JDR9-F1
#
_cell.length_a   1.000
_cell.length_b   1.000
_cell.length_c   1.000
_cell.angle_alpha   90.00
_cell.angle_beta   90.00
_cell.angle_gamma   90.00
#
_symmetry.space_group_name_H-M   'P 1'
#
loop_
_entity.id
_entity.type
_entity.pdbx_description
1 polymer ?
#
loop_
_entity_poly.entity_id
_entity_poly.type
_entity_poly.pdbx_seq_one_letter_code
_entity_poly.pdbx_strand_id
1 'polypeptide(L)'
;MSLNPDKNLARAKLRQVLTFYNIADHYSDMLRGMGFEKEVNAIHEAFQKGGFKAAMGALTDEYMDKLPVVPASDVKEIKEKMKAFEEAGVTRMVIPYVPVTEPVVEDARRFLEAWGRG
;
A
#
# COMPACT_ATOMS: atom_id res chain seq x y z
N MET A 1 -0.01 5.01 1.52
CA MET A 1 -0.93 4.73 2.63
C MET A 1 -2.33 5.22 2.29
N SER A 2 -3.34 4.64 2.92
CA SER A 2 -4.76 4.92 2.68
C SER A 2 -5.50 5.00 4.01
N LEU A 3 -6.48 5.89 4.10
CA LEU A 3 -7.28 6.12 5.30
C LEU A 3 -8.76 5.97 4.97
N ASN A 4 -9.47 5.08 5.66
CA ASN A 4 -10.91 4.92 5.53
C ASN A 4 -11.49 4.26 6.79
N PRO A 5 -12.66 4.68 7.30
CA PRO A 5 -13.32 4.02 8.43
C PRO A 5 -13.48 2.50 8.25
N ASP A 6 -13.67 2.04 7.00
CA ASP A 6 -13.55 0.63 6.64
C ASP A 6 -12.12 0.32 6.16
N LYS A 7 -11.36 -0.33 7.05
CA LYS A 7 -9.98 -0.74 6.79
C LYS A 7 -9.87 -1.72 5.61
N ASN A 8 -10.91 -2.49 5.29
CA ASN A 8 -10.92 -3.39 4.15
C ASN A 8 -10.94 -2.63 2.83
N LEU A 9 -11.66 -1.49 2.76
CA LEU A 9 -11.65 -0.62 1.58
C LEU A 9 -10.26 0.02 1.37
N ALA A 10 -9.65 0.53 2.45
CA ALA A 10 -8.29 1.07 2.40
C ALA A 10 -7.28 0.01 1.92
N ARG A 11 -7.39 -1.21 2.44
CA ARG A 11 -6.55 -2.34 2.06
C ARG A 11 -6.77 -2.75 0.60
N ALA A 12 -8.02 -2.88 0.15
CA ALA A 12 -8.34 -3.22 -1.24
C ALA A 12 -7.77 -2.19 -2.22
N LYS A 13 -7.81 -0.91 -1.88
CA LYS A 13 -7.25 0.15 -2.73
C LYS A 13 -5.73 0.10 -2.82
N LEU A 14 -5.06 -0.12 -1.69
CA LEU A 14 -3.61 -0.30 -1.68
C LEU A 14 -3.18 -1.58 -2.41
N ARG A 15 -3.94 -2.68 -2.28
CA ARG A 15 -3.72 -3.91 -3.05
C ARG A 15 -3.74 -3.63 -4.55
N GLN A 16 -4.73 -2.88 -5.04
CA GLN A 16 -4.78 -2.47 -6.45
C GLN A 16 -3.48 -1.77 -6.88
N VAL A 17 -3.02 -0.80 -6.11
CA VAL A 17 -1.78 -0.06 -6.41
C VAL A 17 -0.54 -0.96 -6.35
N LEU A 18 -0.44 -1.82 -5.34
CA LEU A 18 0.69 -2.75 -5.17
C LEU A 18 0.73 -3.82 -6.26
N THR A 19 -0.40 -4.26 -6.80
CA THR A 19 -0.44 -5.17 -7.95
C THR A 19 0.22 -4.52 -9.17
N PHE A 20 0.02 -3.23 -9.44
CA PHE A 20 0.73 -2.54 -10.51
C PHE A 20 2.25 -2.55 -10.30
N TYR A 21 2.73 -2.24 -9.09
CA TYR A 21 4.15 -2.27 -8.77
C TYR A 21 4.76 -3.69 -8.86
N ASN A 22 4.00 -4.73 -8.51
CA ASN A 22 4.48 -6.09 -8.61
C ASN A 22 4.64 -6.56 -10.07
N ILE A 23 3.82 -6.05 -10.99
CA ILE A 23 3.85 -6.45 -12.40
C ILE A 23 4.85 -5.62 -13.21
N ALA A 24 5.05 -4.35 -12.85
CA ALA A 24 5.96 -3.46 -13.58
C ALA A 24 7.43 -3.90 -13.44
N ASP A 25 8.12 -4.14 -14.56
CA ASP A 25 9.44 -4.79 -14.64
C ASP A 25 10.44 -4.26 -13.59
N HIS A 26 10.74 -2.96 -13.61
CA HIS A 26 11.72 -2.36 -12.68
C HIS A 26 11.37 -2.55 -11.19
N TYR A 27 10.09 -2.45 -10.82
CA TYR A 27 9.65 -2.59 -9.44
C TYR A 27 9.60 -4.06 -9.02
N SER A 28 9.24 -4.95 -9.94
CA SER A 28 9.23 -6.40 -9.72
C SER A 28 10.64 -6.92 -9.40
N ASP A 29 11.66 -6.45 -10.13
CA ASP A 29 13.05 -6.85 -9.90
C ASP A 29 13.58 -6.36 -8.56
N MET A 30 13.22 -5.12 -8.18
CA MET A 30 13.51 -4.59 -6.85
C MET A 30 12.88 -5.46 -5.74
N LEU A 31 11.60 -5.82 -5.88
CA LEU A 31 10.90 -6.65 -4.88
C LEU A 31 11.49 -8.06 -4.79
N ARG A 32 11.88 -8.67 -5.91
CA ARG A 32 12.64 -9.93 -5.93
C ARG A 32 13.95 -9.79 -5.17
N GLY A 33 14.71 -8.72 -5.44
CA GLY A 33 15.96 -8.41 -4.74
C GLY A 33 15.82 -8.18 -3.23
N MET A 34 14.62 -7.80 -2.77
CA MET A 34 14.28 -7.68 -1.34
C MET A 34 13.84 -9.01 -0.69
N GLY A 35 13.87 -10.12 -1.43
CA GLY A 35 13.52 -11.45 -0.93
C GLY A 35 12.06 -11.86 -1.14
N PHE A 36 11.28 -11.12 -1.93
CA PHE A 36 9.87 -11.43 -2.23
C PHE A 36 9.67 -12.16 -3.56
N GLU A 37 10.68 -12.90 -4.01
CA GLU A 37 10.65 -13.55 -5.33
C GLU A 37 9.48 -14.51 -5.49
N LYS A 38 9.19 -15.30 -4.46
CA LYS A 38 8.07 -16.25 -4.48
C LYS A 38 6.73 -15.54 -4.67
N GLU A 39 6.50 -14.46 -3.93
CA GLU A 39 5.27 -13.67 -3.98
C GLU A 39 5.12 -12.95 -5.33
N VAL A 40 6.20 -12.33 -5.83
CA VAL A 40 6.22 -11.66 -7.13
C VAL A 40 5.93 -12.66 -8.25
N ASN A 41 6.58 -13.83 -8.25
CA ASN A 41 6.38 -14.85 -9.28
C ASN A 41 4.95 -15.39 -9.27
N ALA A 42 4.36 -15.63 -8.09
CA ALA A 42 2.95 -16.03 -7.99
C ALA A 42 1.98 -14.98 -8.57
N ILE A 43 2.24 -13.69 -8.32
CA ILE A 43 1.46 -12.58 -8.88
C ILE A 43 1.60 -12.51 -10.40
N HIS A 44 2.81 -12.65 -10.93
CA HIS A 44 3.08 -12.68 -12.37
C HIS A 44 2.38 -13.87 -13.05
N GLU A 45 2.47 -15.06 -12.48
CA GLU A 45 1.78 -16.24 -13.01
C GLU A 45 0.25 -16.05 -13.03
N ALA A 46 -0.32 -15.49 -11.97
CA ALA A 46 -1.74 -15.18 -11.91
C ALA A 46 -2.13 -14.13 -12.95
N PHE A 47 -1.29 -13.11 -13.16
CA PHE A 47 -1.48 -12.10 -14.20
C PHE A 47 -1.51 -12.72 -15.61
N GLN A 48 -0.57 -13.62 -15.92
CA GLN A 48 -0.52 -14.30 -17.22
C GLN A 48 -1.75 -15.19 -17.45
N LYS A 49 -2.29 -15.81 -16.40
CA LYS A 49 -3.45 -16.73 -16.50
C LYS A 49 -4.80 -16.02 -16.54
N GLY A 50 -4.96 -14.90 -15.84
CA GLY A 50 -6.27 -14.29 -15.59
C GLY A 50 -6.28 -12.76 -15.52
N GLY A 51 -5.21 -12.12 -15.99
CA GLY A 51 -5.07 -10.67 -16.02
C GLY A 51 -5.02 -10.02 -14.63
N PHE A 52 -5.26 -8.72 -14.60
CA PHE A 52 -5.04 -7.89 -13.41
C PHE A 52 -5.87 -8.32 -12.19
N LYS A 53 -7.11 -8.77 -12.41
CA LYS A 53 -7.98 -9.24 -11.32
C LYS A 53 -7.42 -10.49 -10.65
N ALA A 54 -6.88 -11.44 -11.43
CA ALA A 54 -6.24 -12.62 -10.89
C ALA A 54 -4.95 -12.26 -10.12
N ALA A 55 -4.15 -11.34 -10.66
CA ALA A 55 -2.95 -10.82 -10.00
C ALA A 55 -3.27 -10.14 -8.65
N MET A 56 -4.33 -9.34 -8.59
CA MET A 56 -4.81 -8.77 -7.32
C MET A 56 -5.18 -9.87 -6.32
N GLY A 57 -5.84 -10.94 -6.77
CA GLY A 57 -6.20 -12.08 -5.92
C GLY A 57 -4.98 -12.87 -5.39
N ALA A 58 -3.87 -12.88 -6.12
CA ALA A 58 -2.63 -13.53 -5.71
C ALA A 58 -1.83 -12.71 -4.68
N LEU A 59 -2.11 -11.40 -4.53
CA LEU A 59 -1.47 -10.53 -3.55
C LEU A 59 -2.09 -10.73 -2.16
N THR A 60 -1.45 -11.60 -1.37
CA THR A 60 -1.90 -11.99 -0.03
C THR A 60 -1.78 -10.85 1.00
N ASP A 61 -2.56 -10.92 2.06
CA ASP A 61 -2.45 -9.98 3.18
C ASP A 61 -1.10 -10.07 3.89
N GLU A 62 -0.58 -11.29 4.08
CA GLU A 62 0.73 -11.50 4.69
C GLU A 62 1.86 -10.83 3.90
N TYR A 63 1.82 -10.93 2.56
CA TYR A 63 2.80 -10.24 1.73
C TYR A 63 2.65 -8.72 1.84
N MET A 64 1.42 -8.23 1.74
CA MET A 64 1.11 -6.81 1.84
C MET A 64 1.58 -6.20 3.17
N ASP A 65 1.45 -6.92 4.28
CA ASP A 65 1.84 -6.46 5.62
C ASP A 65 3.37 -6.33 5.80
N LYS A 66 4.16 -6.99 4.95
CA LYS A 66 5.63 -6.86 4.90
C LYS A 66 6.10 -5.67 4.06
N LEU A 67 5.22 -5.04 3.30
CA LEU A 67 5.53 -3.87 2.47
C LEU A 67 5.30 -2.56 3.25
N PRO A 68 5.93 -1.43 2.85
CA PRO A 68 5.79 -0.14 3.53
C PRO A 68 4.47 0.55 3.18
N VAL A 69 3.35 -0.16 3.31
CA VAL A 69 2.00 0.37 3.12
C VAL A 69 1.21 0.31 4.43
N VAL A 70 0.29 1.26 4.60
CA VAL A 70 -0.59 1.31 5.77
C VAL A 70 -2.02 1.50 5.31
N PRO A 71 -2.86 0.45 5.33
CA PRO A 71 -4.30 0.59 5.35
C PRO A 71 -4.73 0.97 6.77
N ALA A 72 -5.27 2.17 6.96
CA ALA A 72 -5.62 2.69 8.28
C ALA A 72 -7.10 3.04 8.38
N SER A 73 -7.66 2.83 9.57
CA SER A 73 -8.96 3.39 9.96
C SER A 73 -8.84 4.69 10.75
N ASP A 74 -7.71 4.87 11.45
CA ASP A 74 -7.34 6.11 12.14
C ASP A 74 -5.95 6.57 11.67
N VAL A 75 -5.77 7.87 11.50
CA VAL A 75 -4.48 8.47 11.12
C VAL A 75 -3.35 8.16 12.11
N LYS A 76 -3.68 7.90 13.38
CA LYS A 76 -2.73 7.49 14.42
C LYS A 76 -2.05 6.17 14.07
N GLU A 77 -2.73 5.24 13.39
CA GLU A 77 -2.12 3.98 12.93
C GLU A 77 -0.99 4.25 11.93
N ILE A 78 -1.17 5.26 11.07
CA ILE A 78 -0.16 5.69 10.11
C ILE A 78 1.02 6.33 10.86
N LYS A 79 0.75 7.27 11.76
CA LYS A 79 1.80 7.94 12.54
C LYS A 79 2.60 6.96 13.40
N GLU A 80 1.95 5.98 14.01
CA GLU A 80 2.62 4.93 14.79
C GLU A 80 3.59 4.13 13.91
N LYS A 81 3.18 3.78 12.68
CA LYS A 81 4.07 3.10 11.74
C LYS A 81 5.26 3.96 11.33
N MET A 82 5.12 5.29 11.32
CA MET A 82 6.19 6.22 10.97
C MET A 82 7.26 6.35 12.06
N LYS A 83 6.92 6.13 13.33
CA LYS A 83 7.88 6.23 14.45
C LYS A 83 9.13 5.36 14.24
N ALA A 84 8.97 4.15 13.72
CA ALA A 84 10.11 3.28 13.43
C ALA A 84 11.12 3.90 12.45
N PHE A 85 10.65 4.73 11.51
CA PHE A 85 11.52 5.47 10.59
C PHE A 85 12.15 6.70 11.25
N GLU A 86 11.40 7.41 12.10
CA GLU A 86 11.91 8.53 12.89
C GLU A 86 13.03 8.08 13.85
N GLU A 87 12.81 6.97 14.55
CA GLU A 87 13.79 6.32 15.44
C GLU A 87 15.03 5.85 14.69
N ALA A 88 14.89 5.49 13.41
CA ALA A 88 16.01 5.18 12.51
C ALA A 88 16.75 6.43 11.99
N GLY A 89 16.34 7.64 12.41
CA GLY A 89 16.99 8.91 12.06
C GLY A 89 16.44 9.59 10.81
N VAL A 90 15.30 9.16 10.28
CA VAL A 90 14.67 9.82 9.12
C VAL A 90 14.12 11.18 9.53
N THR A 91 14.63 12.26 8.92
CA THR A 91 14.22 13.64 9.21
C THR A 91 13.17 14.19 8.25
N ARG A 92 12.95 13.52 7.10
CA ARG A 92 11.93 13.88 6.11
C ARG A 92 11.34 12.64 5.48
N MET A 93 10.04 12.42 5.69
CA MET A 93 9.28 11.35 5.07
C MET A 93 8.37 11.90 3.97
N VAL A 94 8.44 11.30 2.78
CA VAL A 94 7.46 11.52 1.73
C VAL A 94 6.42 10.42 1.85
N ILE A 95 5.17 10.82 2.05
CA ILE A 95 4.04 9.92 2.28
C ILE A 95 3.11 9.96 1.06
N PRO A 96 3.17 8.96 0.16
CA PRO A 96 2.19 8.83 -0.91
C PRO A 96 0.83 8.44 -0.31
N TYR A 97 -0.15 9.33 -0.46
CA TYR A 97 -1.54 9.05 -0.11
C TYR A 97 -2.27 8.46 -1.31
N VAL A 98 -2.99 7.36 -1.09
CA VAL A 98 -3.84 6.71 -2.08
C VAL A 98 -5.30 6.88 -1.64
N PRO A 99 -6.08 7.73 -2.34
CA PRO A 99 -7.49 7.97 -2.02
C PRO A 99 -8.33 6.70 -2.13
N VAL A 100 -9.26 6.51 -1.19
CA VAL A 100 -10.10 5.31 -1.09
C VAL A 100 -11.48 5.55 -1.69
N THR A 101 -12.07 6.74 -1.46
CA THR A 101 -13.43 7.08 -1.91
C THR A 101 -13.43 8.24 -2.89
N GLU A 102 -14.50 8.31 -3.69
CA GLU A 102 -14.78 9.45 -4.55
C GLU A 102 -15.64 10.51 -3.81
N PRO A 103 -15.47 11.81 -4.12
CA PRO A 103 -14.44 12.37 -4.99
C PRO A 103 -13.04 12.31 -4.37
N VAL A 104 -12.03 11.89 -5.14
CA VAL A 104 -10.64 11.74 -4.65
C VAL A 104 -10.06 12.99 -3.96
N VAL A 105 -10.44 14.18 -4.42
CA VAL A 105 -9.98 15.46 -3.84
C VAL A 105 -10.50 15.64 -2.42
N GLU A 106 -11.77 15.32 -2.18
CA GLU A 106 -12.39 15.41 -0.86
C GLU A 106 -11.84 14.35 0.09
N ASP A 107 -11.56 13.16 -0.43
CA ASP A 107 -10.91 12.08 0.32
C ASP A 107 -9.50 12.49 0.78
N ALA A 108 -8.70 13.05 -0.13
CA ALA A 108 -7.39 13.61 0.19
C ALA A 108 -7.47 14.77 1.19
N ARG A 109 -8.46 15.67 1.05
CA ARG A 109 -8.68 16.77 2.02
C ARG A 109 -8.96 16.22 3.42
N ARG A 110 -9.84 15.21 3.55
CA ARG A 110 -10.13 14.56 4.83
C ARG A 110 -8.89 13.93 5.45
N PHE A 111 -8.03 13.31 4.64
CA PHE A 111 -6.75 12.78 5.13
C PHE A 111 -5.84 13.88 5.68
N LEU A 112 -5.70 15.01 4.97
CA LEU A 112 -4.89 16.14 5.44
C LEU A 112 -5.44 16.76 6.73
N GLU A 113 -6.76 16.88 6.86
CA GLU A 113 -7.41 17.36 8.07
C GLU A 113 -7.20 16.42 9.25
N ALA A 114 -7.33 15.10 9.04
CA ALA A 114 -7.01 14.11 10.07
C ALA A 114 -5.54 14.19 10.47
N TRP A 115 -4.63 14.32 9.49
CA TRP A 115 -3.19 14.41 9.70
C TRP A 115 -2.80 15.58 10.60
N GLY A 116 -3.40 16.76 10.38
CA GLY A 116 -3.13 17.97 11.17
C GLY A 116 -3.75 17.99 12.57
N ARG A 117 -4.72 17.12 12.87
CA ARG A 117 -5.39 17.05 14.18
C ARG A 117 -4.77 16.05 15.16
N GLY A 118 -4.15 14.99 14.64
CA GLY A 118 -3.54 13.93 15.45
C GLY A 118 -2.05 14.11 15.66
#